data_AF-A0AA90NGP4-F1
#
_entry.id   AF-A0AA90NGP4-F1
#
_cell.length_a   1.000
_cell.length_b   1.000
_cell.length_c   1.000
_cell.angle_alpha   90.00
_cell.angle_beta   90.00
_cell.angle_gamma   90.00
#
_symmetry.space_group_name_H-M   'P 1'
#
loop_
_entity.id
_entity.type
_entity.pdbx_description
1 polymer ?
#
loop_
_entity_poly.entity_id
_entity_poly.type
_entity_poly.pdbx_seq_one_letter_code
_entity_poly.pdbx_strand_id
1 'polypeptide(L)'
;MTAVAFRAAADLCGMLALGVLFLRTFAGLPPRDARWVTRLGVAWAGFAALNLLATAAGRSGIALWRVDPAGLAAEVRTVPAAAVTAAAGVLLAGAGRRMPVGIALGVTAIGLAAGPATGHLGLSPVGAAVVTVHVVTAAWWFGGLAAMPLVLRGRAEWSAALAEFSRWALPAVALLGGSGIAAAVIRSPAVDSRYFALLVVKAIAFAALLGVGWWQRRSTTVRARTAPVTRTRRAIALEAGALAAVTTLAAALSYSA
;
A
#
# COMPACT_ATOMS: atom_id res chain seq x y z
N MET A 1 -1.91 17.94 10.62
CA MET A 1 -2.53 17.53 9.33
C MET A 1 -1.51 17.32 8.20
N THR A 2 -0.49 18.18 8.05
CA THR A 2 0.50 18.10 6.97
C THR A 2 1.32 16.79 6.93
N ALA A 3 1.85 16.33 8.07
CA ALA A 3 2.62 15.08 8.13
C ALA A 3 1.79 13.85 7.69
N VAL A 4 0.54 13.77 8.13
CA VAL A 4 -0.38 12.68 7.75
C VAL A 4 -0.61 12.62 6.24
N ALA A 5 -0.76 13.77 5.59
CA ALA A 5 -0.91 13.84 4.14
C ALA A 5 0.33 13.35 3.39
N PHE A 6 1.53 13.77 3.84
CA PHE A 6 2.79 13.29 3.23
C PHE A 6 3.00 11.80 3.44
N ARG A 7 2.65 11.27 4.62
CA ARG A 7 2.68 9.82 4.88
C ARG A 7 1.75 9.06 3.95
N ALA A 8 0.50 9.50 3.82
CA ALA A 8 -0.46 8.84 2.93
C ALA A 8 0.02 8.86 1.47
N ALA A 9 0.58 9.99 1.01
CA ALA A 9 1.15 10.09 -0.33
C ALA A 9 2.37 9.17 -0.53
N ALA A 10 3.23 9.05 0.48
CA ALA A 10 4.36 8.13 0.48
C ALA A 10 3.88 6.67 0.39
N ASP A 11 2.92 6.28 1.23
CA ASP A 11 2.36 4.92 1.24
C ASP A 11 1.72 4.58 -0.12
N LEU A 12 0.96 5.50 -0.72
CA LEU A 12 0.40 5.31 -2.06
C LEU A 12 1.49 5.11 -3.13
N CYS A 13 2.57 5.90 -3.09
CA CYS A 13 3.69 5.73 -4.03
C CYS A 13 4.37 4.37 -3.87
N GLY A 14 4.60 3.93 -2.63
CA GLY A 14 5.19 2.62 -2.34
C GLY A 14 4.29 1.47 -2.77
N MET A 15 2.98 1.55 -2.50
CA MET A 15 2.00 0.55 -2.95
C MET A 15 1.98 0.45 -4.48
N LEU A 16 1.94 1.58 -5.19
CA LEU A 16 2.02 1.61 -6.65
C LEU A 16 3.33 1.01 -7.17
N ALA A 17 4.46 1.31 -6.53
CA ALA A 17 5.76 0.75 -6.90
C ALA A 17 5.75 -0.79 -6.76
N LEU A 18 5.20 -1.30 -5.65
CA LEU A 18 5.03 -2.73 -5.42
C LEU A 18 4.14 -3.37 -6.50
N GLY A 19 3.03 -2.72 -6.85
CA GLY A 19 2.14 -3.16 -7.92
C GLY A 19 2.82 -3.24 -9.29
N VAL A 20 3.60 -2.23 -9.66
CA VAL A 20 4.39 -2.24 -10.91
C VAL A 20 5.42 -3.37 -10.90
N LEU A 21 6.13 -3.58 -9.79
CA LEU A 21 7.11 -4.67 -9.65
C LEU A 21 6.46 -6.06 -9.73
N PHE A 22 5.28 -6.22 -9.12
CA PHE A 22 4.49 -7.44 -9.24
C PHE A 22 4.10 -7.72 -10.69
N LEU A 23 3.52 -6.74 -11.39
CA LEU A 23 3.10 -6.90 -12.78
C LEU A 23 4.29 -7.24 -13.71
N ARG A 24 5.47 -6.65 -13.47
CA ARG A 24 6.70 -7.01 -14.20
C ARG A 24 7.13 -8.46 -13.96
N THR A 25 7.00 -8.95 -12.73
CA THR A 25 7.47 -10.29 -12.34
C THR A 25 6.51 -11.37 -12.81
N PHE A 26 5.22 -11.20 -12.54
CA PHE A 26 4.24 -12.27 -12.66
C PHE A 26 3.37 -12.17 -13.91
N ALA A 27 3.19 -10.98 -14.49
CA ALA A 27 2.45 -10.78 -15.74
C ALA A 27 3.36 -10.66 -16.98
N GLY A 28 4.69 -10.79 -16.82
CA GLY A 28 5.66 -10.81 -17.92
C GLY A 28 5.74 -9.50 -18.71
N LEU A 29 5.47 -8.36 -18.07
CA LEU A 29 5.42 -7.08 -18.77
C LEU A 29 6.78 -6.60 -19.31
N PRO A 30 6.80 -5.90 -20.46
CA PRO A 30 8.03 -5.47 -21.11
C PRO A 30 8.84 -4.41 -20.31
N PRO A 31 10.15 -4.27 -20.59
CA PRO A 31 11.06 -3.40 -19.82
C PRO A 31 10.70 -1.90 -19.80
N ARG A 32 9.85 -1.43 -20.73
CA ARG A 32 9.39 -0.03 -20.80
C ARG A 32 8.75 0.45 -19.49
N ASP A 33 8.21 -0.48 -18.70
CA ASP A 33 7.57 -0.19 -17.41
C ASP A 33 8.58 0.06 -16.28
N ALA A 34 9.87 -0.17 -16.51
CA ALA A 34 10.93 0.10 -15.53
C ALA A 34 11.07 1.60 -15.20
N ARG A 35 10.63 2.50 -16.10
CA ARG A 35 10.62 3.96 -15.83
C ARG A 35 9.62 4.33 -14.72
N TRP A 36 8.53 3.57 -14.57
CA TRP A 36 7.56 3.79 -13.51
C TRP A 36 8.15 3.48 -12.13
N VAL A 37 8.97 2.44 -12.02
CA VAL A 37 9.67 2.11 -10.76
C VAL A 37 10.54 3.28 -10.30
N THR A 38 11.32 3.88 -11.20
CA THR A 38 12.14 5.06 -10.85
C THR A 38 11.28 6.27 -10.47
N ARG A 39 10.25 6.60 -11.26
CA ARG A 39 9.38 7.75 -10.98
C ARG A 39 8.66 7.62 -9.65
N LEU A 40 8.11 6.45 -9.37
CA LEU A 40 7.45 6.14 -8.11
C LEU A 40 8.46 6.11 -6.96
N GLY A 41 9.67 5.60 -7.17
CA GLY A 41 10.76 5.67 -6.19
C GLY A 41 11.13 7.11 -5.82
N VAL A 42 11.28 8.01 -6.80
CA VAL A 42 11.55 9.44 -6.57
C VAL A 42 10.40 10.09 -5.80
N ALA A 43 9.15 9.88 -6.23
CA ALA A 43 7.98 10.42 -5.54
C ALA A 43 7.87 9.88 -4.10
N TRP A 44 8.09 8.58 -3.92
CA TRP A 44 8.06 7.94 -2.62
C TRP A 44 9.13 8.49 -1.69
N ALA A 45 10.37 8.61 -2.15
CA ALA A 45 11.48 9.22 -1.40
C ALA A 45 11.14 10.66 -1.00
N GLY A 46 10.63 11.46 -1.94
CA GLY A 46 10.25 12.85 -1.70
C GLY A 46 9.16 12.99 -0.63
N PHE A 47 8.05 12.24 -0.75
CA PHE A 47 6.98 12.27 0.24
C PHE A 47 7.39 11.71 1.60
N ALA A 48 8.23 10.66 1.63
CA ALA A 48 8.76 10.12 2.88
C ALA A 48 9.70 11.11 3.58
N ALA A 49 10.54 11.83 2.83
CA ALA A 49 11.39 12.89 3.37
C ALA A 49 10.56 14.08 3.89
N LEU A 50 9.53 14.50 3.16
CA LEU A 50 8.60 15.54 3.61
C LEU A 50 7.83 15.12 4.87
N ASN A 51 7.43 13.85 4.97
CA ASN A 51 6.82 13.30 6.18
C ASN A 51 7.78 13.34 7.37
N LEU A 52 9.05 12.96 7.18
CA LEU A 52 10.08 13.02 8.21
C LEU A 52 10.32 14.45 8.69
N LEU A 53 10.47 15.41 7.77
CA LEU A 53 10.64 16.82 8.08
C LEU A 53 9.41 17.39 8.81
N ALA A 54 8.19 17.06 8.36
CA ALA A 54 6.96 17.54 8.97
C ALA A 54 6.76 16.97 10.39
N THR A 55 7.23 15.74 10.63
CA THR A 55 7.20 15.11 11.95
C THR A 55 8.20 15.79 12.90
N ALA A 56 9.44 16.03 12.44
CA ALA A 56 10.45 16.75 13.21
C ALA A 56 10.00 18.18 13.57
N ALA A 57 9.45 18.90 12.59
CA ALA A 57 8.91 20.24 12.76
C ALA A 57 7.77 20.26 13.79
N GLY A 58 6.84 19.31 13.68
CA GLY A 58 5.70 19.18 14.58
C GLY A 58 6.10 18.91 16.04
N ARG A 59 7.12 18.08 16.28
CA ARG A 59 7.63 17.82 17.64
C ARG A 59 8.37 19.00 18.24
N SER A 60 9.11 19.73 17.40
CA SER A 60 9.94 20.84 17.85
C SER A 60 9.17 22.16 17.94
N GLY A 61 7.91 22.19 17.48
CA GLY A 61 7.09 23.40 17.47
C GLY A 61 7.58 24.49 16.49
N ILE A 62 8.34 24.11 15.46
CA ILE A 62 8.94 25.04 14.49
C ILE A 62 8.36 24.86 13.08
N ALA A 63 8.59 25.84 12.20
CA ALA A 63 8.22 25.74 10.80
C ALA A 63 9.06 24.69 10.05
N LEU A 64 8.48 24.06 9.02
CA LEU A 64 9.11 22.98 8.24
C LEU A 64 10.49 23.36 7.68
N TRP A 65 10.62 24.58 7.15
CA TRP A 65 11.86 25.09 6.55
C TRP A 65 12.90 25.54 7.57
N ARG A 66 12.59 25.48 8.88
CA ARG A 66 13.51 25.77 9.98
C ARG A 66 14.08 24.52 10.64
N VAL A 67 13.67 23.33 10.21
CA VAL A 67 14.26 22.08 10.70
C VAL A 67 15.70 21.98 10.20
N ASP A 68 16.63 21.95 11.14
CA ASP A 68 18.04 21.81 10.86
C ASP A 68 18.46 20.32 10.74
N PRO A 69 19.68 20.03 10.24
CA PRO A 69 20.15 18.65 10.12
C PRO A 69 20.24 17.92 11.46
N ALA A 70 20.51 18.63 12.56
CA ALA A 70 20.58 18.04 13.90
C ALA A 70 19.20 17.56 14.39
N GLY A 71 18.16 18.39 14.21
CA GLY A 71 16.78 18.04 14.49
C GLY A 71 16.29 16.88 13.62
N LEU A 72 16.68 16.86 12.34
CA LEU A 72 16.37 15.73 11.47
C LEU A 72 17.08 14.43 11.91
N ALA A 73 18.36 14.51 12.30
CA ALA A 73 19.10 13.35 12.79
C ALA A 73 18.54 12.82 14.12
N ALA A 74 18.12 13.72 15.01
CA ALA A 74 17.39 13.34 16.23
C ALA A 74 16.08 12.63 15.88
N GLU A 75 15.33 13.16 14.91
CA GLU A 75 14.08 12.56 14.45
C GLU A 75 14.30 11.15 13.90
N VAL A 76 15.30 10.94 13.04
CA VAL A 76 15.65 9.62 12.49
C VAL A 76 15.97 8.60 13.60
N ARG A 77 16.68 9.03 14.65
CA ARG A 77 16.99 8.16 15.80
C ARG A 77 15.75 7.78 16.61
N THR A 78 14.81 8.71 16.73
CA THR A 78 13.58 8.49 17.50
C THR A 78 12.50 7.71 16.75
N VAL A 79 12.36 7.92 15.44
CA VAL A 79 11.37 7.24 14.59
C VAL A 79 12.05 6.71 13.33
N PRO A 80 12.76 5.57 13.45
CA PRO A 80 13.54 5.01 12.34
C PRO A 80 12.67 4.59 11.16
N ALA A 81 11.38 4.30 11.39
CA ALA A 81 10.48 3.84 10.35
C ALA A 81 10.36 4.81 9.16
N ALA A 82 10.21 6.12 9.42
CA ALA A 82 10.10 7.11 8.35
C ALA A 82 11.40 7.22 7.53
N ALA A 83 12.56 7.08 8.18
CA ALA A 83 13.86 7.01 7.52
C ALA A 83 14.01 5.74 6.67
N VAL A 84 13.57 4.58 7.18
CA VAL A 84 13.57 3.31 6.41
C VAL A 84 12.70 3.43 5.16
N THR A 85 11.50 4.00 5.29
CA THR A 85 10.61 4.27 4.14
C THR A 85 11.28 5.20 3.12
N ALA A 86 11.93 6.29 3.57
CA ALA A 86 12.65 7.20 2.68
C ALA A 86 13.83 6.50 1.98
N ALA A 87 14.62 5.70 2.71
CA ALA A 87 15.74 4.95 2.17
C ALA A 87 15.28 3.94 1.10
N ALA A 88 14.17 3.22 1.35
CA ALA A 88 13.57 2.33 0.36
C ALA A 88 13.19 3.07 -0.93
N GLY A 89 12.57 4.25 -0.81
CA GLY A 89 12.26 5.12 -1.95
C GLY A 89 13.50 5.54 -2.73
N VAL A 90 14.56 5.97 -2.04
CA VAL A 90 15.85 6.38 -2.64
C VAL A 90 16.51 5.22 -3.38
N LEU A 91 16.51 4.02 -2.79
CA LEU A 91 17.06 2.82 -3.43
C LEU A 91 16.32 2.49 -4.73
N LEU A 92 14.98 2.54 -4.73
CA LEU A 92 14.18 2.33 -5.95
C LEU A 92 14.39 3.43 -6.99
N ALA A 93 14.53 4.68 -6.55
CA ALA A 93 14.81 5.81 -7.43
C ALA A 93 16.15 5.65 -8.16
N GLY A 94 17.23 5.37 -7.40
CA GLY A 94 18.59 5.32 -7.94
C GLY A 94 18.93 4.01 -8.64
N ALA A 95 18.49 2.87 -8.10
CA ALA A 95 18.92 1.55 -8.55
C ALA A 95 17.78 0.61 -8.94
N GLY A 96 16.51 0.98 -8.73
CA GLY A 96 15.36 0.08 -8.94
C GLY A 96 15.22 -0.50 -10.35
N ARG A 97 15.80 0.16 -11.38
CA ARG A 97 15.84 -0.37 -12.76
C ARG A 97 16.86 -1.49 -12.96
N ARG A 98 17.92 -1.51 -12.16
CA ARG A 98 19.05 -2.44 -12.24
C ARG A 98 18.97 -3.53 -11.17
N MET A 99 18.19 -3.31 -10.12
CA MET A 99 17.96 -4.29 -9.08
C MET A 99 17.26 -5.54 -9.63
N PRO A 100 17.70 -6.74 -9.23
CA PRO A 100 16.91 -7.95 -9.37
C PRO A 100 15.50 -7.73 -8.79
N VAL A 101 14.46 -8.16 -9.50
CA VAL A 101 13.09 -7.79 -9.16
C VAL A 101 12.66 -8.29 -7.77
N GLY A 102 13.16 -9.44 -7.34
CA GLY A 102 12.95 -9.96 -5.97
C GLY A 102 13.53 -9.04 -4.89
N ILE A 103 14.72 -8.45 -5.13
CA ILE A 103 15.32 -7.48 -4.22
C ILE A 103 14.49 -6.20 -4.18
N ALA A 104 14.07 -5.69 -5.35
CA ALA A 104 13.22 -4.50 -5.40
C ALA A 104 11.87 -4.71 -4.67
N LEU A 105 11.26 -5.89 -4.81
CA LEU A 105 10.06 -6.27 -4.08
C LEU A 105 10.32 -6.30 -2.56
N GLY A 106 11.43 -6.91 -2.13
CA GLY A 106 11.83 -6.94 -0.72
C GLY A 106 12.04 -5.54 -0.13
N VAL A 107 12.79 -4.68 -0.83
CA VAL A 107 13.01 -3.28 -0.42
C VAL A 107 11.68 -2.54 -0.29
N THR A 108 10.78 -2.73 -1.26
CA THR A 108 9.46 -2.09 -1.24
C THR A 108 8.61 -2.58 -0.07
N ALA A 109 8.60 -3.89 0.18
CA ALA A 109 7.86 -4.49 1.28
C ALA A 109 8.38 -3.98 2.64
N ILE A 110 9.70 -3.92 2.84
CA ILE A 110 10.32 -3.40 4.06
C ILE A 110 9.96 -1.93 4.26
N GLY A 111 10.07 -1.10 3.21
CA GLY A 111 9.75 0.33 3.28
C GLY A 111 8.29 0.62 3.66
N LEU A 112 7.36 -0.19 3.15
CA LEU A 112 5.92 -0.09 3.47
C LEU A 112 5.59 -0.63 4.87
N ALA A 113 6.25 -1.72 5.28
CA ALA A 113 6.01 -2.35 6.57
C ALA A 113 6.63 -1.59 7.73
N ALA A 114 7.67 -0.78 7.50
CA ALA A 114 8.45 -0.11 8.55
C ALA A 114 7.58 0.65 9.55
N GLY A 115 6.71 1.56 9.08
CA GLY A 115 5.84 2.36 9.95
C GLY A 115 4.86 1.52 10.77
N PRO A 116 4.05 0.67 10.11
CA PRO A 116 3.11 -0.21 10.80
C PRO A 116 3.80 -1.20 11.77
N ALA A 117 4.94 -1.78 11.40
CA ALA A 117 5.68 -2.75 12.20
C ALA A 117 6.38 -2.13 13.43
N THR A 118 6.58 -0.81 13.47
CA THR A 118 7.06 -0.11 14.68
C THR A 118 5.92 0.47 15.53
N GLY A 119 4.65 0.20 15.17
CA GLY A 119 3.48 0.64 15.94
C GLY A 119 3.23 -0.22 17.19
N HIS A 120 2.18 0.10 17.95
CA HIS A 120 1.83 -0.62 19.19
C HIS A 120 1.63 -2.14 18.98
N LEU A 121 1.05 -2.55 17.85
CA LEU A 121 0.92 -3.96 17.50
C LEU A 121 2.27 -4.60 17.16
N GLY A 122 3.25 -3.81 16.71
CA GLY A 122 4.60 -4.23 16.41
C GLY A 122 5.52 -4.42 17.62
N LEU A 123 5.04 -4.09 18.83
CA LEU A 123 5.82 -4.29 20.07
C LEU A 123 6.02 -5.77 20.42
N SER A 124 5.26 -6.67 19.80
CA SER A 124 5.46 -8.12 19.89
C SER A 124 5.93 -8.67 18.54
N PRO A 125 6.81 -9.69 18.49
CA PRO A 125 7.23 -10.31 17.24
C PRO A 125 6.06 -10.83 16.39
N VAL A 126 5.06 -11.43 17.05
CA VAL A 126 3.85 -11.95 16.40
C VAL A 126 3.02 -10.81 15.80
N GLY A 127 2.77 -9.73 16.55
CA GLY A 127 2.00 -8.60 16.04
C GLY A 127 2.73 -7.85 14.91
N ALA A 128 4.07 -7.73 14.97
CA ALA A 128 4.87 -7.19 13.88
C ALA A 128 4.74 -8.03 12.60
N ALA A 129 4.79 -9.36 12.71
CA ALA A 129 4.61 -10.27 11.58
C ALA A 129 3.19 -10.15 10.98
N VAL A 130 2.16 -10.17 11.83
CA VAL A 130 0.76 -10.04 11.40
C VAL A 130 0.52 -8.74 10.64
N VAL A 131 1.01 -7.61 11.18
CA VAL A 131 0.86 -6.30 10.54
C VAL A 131 1.64 -6.23 9.24
N THR A 132 2.85 -6.78 9.19
CA THR A 132 3.66 -6.83 7.96
C THR A 132 2.94 -7.61 6.86
N VAL A 133 2.41 -8.80 7.17
CA VAL A 133 1.61 -9.59 6.22
C VAL A 133 0.39 -8.80 5.74
N HIS A 134 -0.32 -8.15 6.66
CA HIS A 134 -1.51 -7.35 6.32
C HIS A 134 -1.17 -6.22 5.35
N VAL A 135 -0.14 -5.43 5.66
CA VAL A 135 0.26 -4.25 4.89
C VAL A 135 0.80 -4.64 3.53
N VAL A 136 1.67 -5.64 3.45
CA VAL A 136 2.23 -6.11 2.17
C VAL A 136 1.13 -6.71 1.29
N THR A 137 0.20 -7.47 1.86
CA THR A 137 -0.93 -8.03 1.11
C THR A 137 -1.88 -6.93 0.62
N ALA A 138 -2.18 -5.94 1.46
CA ALA A 138 -3.00 -4.79 1.07
C ALA A 138 -2.31 -3.97 -0.03
N ALA A 139 -1.01 -3.72 0.10
CA ALA A 139 -0.21 -3.01 -0.88
C ALA A 139 -0.16 -3.75 -2.23
N TRP A 140 -0.03 -5.07 -2.18
CA TRP A 140 -0.07 -5.91 -3.38
C TRP A 140 -1.43 -5.81 -4.08
N TRP A 141 -2.52 -5.92 -3.31
CA TRP A 141 -3.87 -5.88 -3.86
C TRP A 141 -4.17 -4.51 -4.46
N PHE A 142 -4.08 -3.46 -3.65
CA PHE A 142 -4.40 -2.10 -4.06
C PHE A 142 -3.42 -1.59 -5.12
N GLY A 143 -2.13 -1.73 -4.84
CA GLY A 143 -1.06 -1.29 -5.73
C GLY A 143 -1.09 -2.00 -7.07
N GLY A 144 -1.35 -3.32 -7.09
CA GLY A 144 -1.50 -4.11 -8.30
C GLY A 144 -2.64 -3.57 -9.18
N LEU A 145 -3.85 -3.45 -8.62
CA LEU A 145 -5.01 -2.91 -9.35
C LEU A 145 -4.79 -1.48 -9.83
N ALA A 146 -4.22 -0.62 -9.00
CA ALA A 146 -3.96 0.78 -9.34
C ALA A 146 -2.81 0.95 -10.35
N ALA A 147 -1.84 0.02 -10.37
CA ALA A 147 -0.75 0.03 -11.35
C ALA A 147 -1.21 -0.42 -12.75
N MET A 148 -2.16 -1.36 -12.84
CA MET A 148 -2.67 -1.87 -14.12
C MET A 148 -3.03 -0.76 -15.14
N PRO A 149 -3.89 0.23 -14.82
CA PRO A 149 -4.24 1.30 -15.76
C PRO A 149 -3.07 2.27 -16.07
N LEU A 150 -2.00 2.25 -15.27
CA LEU A 150 -0.80 3.07 -15.47
C LEU A 150 0.19 2.41 -16.43
N VAL A 151 0.36 1.09 -16.37
CA VAL A 151 1.38 0.36 -17.14
C VAL A 151 0.83 -0.40 -18.34
N LEU A 152 -0.37 -0.99 -18.22
CA LEU A 152 -0.94 -1.82 -19.27
C LEU A 152 -1.48 -0.97 -20.41
N ARG A 153 -1.24 -1.39 -21.65
CA ARG A 153 -1.65 -0.71 -22.89
C ARG A 153 -2.42 -1.64 -23.81
N GLY A 154 -2.02 -2.90 -23.91
CA GLY A 154 -2.61 -3.88 -24.83
C GLY A 154 -3.62 -4.82 -24.18
N ARG A 155 -4.58 -5.33 -24.96
CA ARG A 155 -5.56 -6.32 -24.51
C ARG A 155 -4.90 -7.60 -23.96
N ALA A 156 -3.81 -8.05 -24.59
CA ALA A 156 -3.03 -9.21 -24.16
C ALA A 156 -2.38 -8.99 -22.77
N GLU A 157 -1.82 -7.81 -22.53
CA GLU A 157 -1.23 -7.43 -21.24
C GLU A 157 -2.31 -7.40 -20.14
N TRP A 158 -3.49 -6.84 -20.43
CA TRP A 158 -4.63 -6.88 -19.52
C TRP A 158 -5.10 -8.29 -19.20
N SER A 159 -5.21 -9.18 -20.20
CA SER A 159 -5.63 -10.57 -19.95
C SER A 159 -4.62 -11.33 -19.10
N ALA A 160 -3.31 -11.15 -19.35
CA ALA A 160 -2.25 -11.80 -18.59
C ALA A 160 -2.23 -11.31 -17.13
N ALA A 161 -2.26 -9.99 -16.94
CA ALA A 161 -2.28 -9.38 -15.60
C ALA A 161 -3.52 -9.77 -14.79
N LEU A 162 -4.69 -9.82 -15.42
CA LEU A 162 -5.93 -10.20 -14.75
C LEU A 162 -5.99 -11.69 -14.40
N ALA A 163 -5.47 -12.56 -15.27
CA ALA A 163 -5.39 -14.00 -14.99
C ALA A 163 -4.53 -14.24 -13.74
N GLU A 164 -3.38 -13.56 -13.67
CA GLU A 164 -2.45 -13.68 -12.56
C GLU A 164 -3.02 -13.08 -11.26
N PHE A 165 -3.57 -11.86 -11.32
CA PHE A 165 -4.21 -11.24 -10.15
C PHE A 165 -5.38 -12.09 -9.64
N SER A 166 -6.16 -12.67 -10.56
CA SER A 166 -7.26 -13.57 -10.22
C SER A 166 -6.79 -14.85 -9.55
N ARG A 167 -5.62 -15.38 -9.92
CA ARG A 167 -5.01 -16.57 -9.29
C ARG A 167 -4.67 -16.33 -7.82
N TRP A 168 -4.16 -15.14 -7.50
CA TRP A 168 -3.75 -14.76 -6.14
C TRP A 168 -4.85 -14.13 -5.30
N ALA A 169 -5.99 -13.77 -5.89
CA ALA A 169 -7.08 -13.10 -5.19
C ALA A 169 -7.56 -13.87 -3.95
N LEU A 170 -7.83 -15.18 -4.06
CA LEU A 170 -8.30 -15.98 -2.91
C LEU A 170 -7.26 -16.06 -1.78
N PRO A 171 -5.98 -16.43 -2.04
CA PRO A 171 -4.93 -16.34 -1.02
C PRO A 171 -4.82 -14.95 -0.40
N ALA A 172 -4.88 -13.88 -1.19
CA ALA A 172 -4.76 -12.53 -0.69
C ALA A 172 -5.96 -12.10 0.18
N VAL A 173 -7.18 -12.52 -0.15
CA VAL A 173 -8.36 -12.34 0.72
C VAL A 173 -8.15 -13.04 2.05
N ALA A 174 -7.69 -14.30 2.01
CA ALA A 174 -7.46 -15.09 3.22
C ALA A 174 -6.37 -14.46 4.10
N LEU A 175 -5.26 -14.01 3.51
CA LEU A 175 -4.18 -13.33 4.22
C LEU A 175 -4.64 -11.99 4.79
N LEU A 176 -5.37 -11.18 4.03
CA LEU A 176 -5.81 -9.86 4.47
C LEU A 176 -6.88 -9.96 5.58
N GLY A 177 -7.86 -10.85 5.42
CA GLY A 177 -8.89 -11.13 6.41
C GLY A 177 -8.31 -11.77 7.67
N GLY A 178 -7.50 -12.84 7.50
CA GLY A 178 -6.87 -13.56 8.61
C GLY A 178 -5.93 -12.69 9.42
N SER A 179 -5.06 -11.91 8.78
CA SER A 179 -4.18 -10.97 9.48
C SER A 179 -4.96 -9.83 10.15
N GLY A 180 -6.07 -9.38 9.56
CA GLY A 180 -6.96 -8.39 10.17
C GLY A 180 -7.62 -8.91 11.45
N ILE A 181 -8.14 -10.14 11.42
CA ILE A 181 -8.71 -10.82 12.58
C ILE A 181 -7.64 -11.06 13.65
N ALA A 182 -6.47 -11.57 13.27
CA ALA A 182 -5.36 -11.79 14.19
C ALA A 182 -4.93 -10.49 14.88
N ALA A 183 -4.81 -9.39 14.13
CA ALA A 183 -4.49 -8.08 14.70
C ALA A 183 -5.55 -7.60 15.70
N ALA A 184 -6.83 -7.85 15.41
CA ALA A 184 -7.93 -7.51 16.31
C ALA A 184 -7.92 -8.34 17.59
N VAL A 185 -7.68 -9.65 17.49
CA VAL A 185 -7.57 -10.55 18.64
C VAL A 185 -6.39 -10.16 19.53
N ILE A 186 -5.23 -9.89 18.94
CA ILE A 186 -4.02 -9.45 19.68
C ILE A 186 -4.28 -8.14 20.43
N ARG A 187 -5.06 -7.22 19.84
CA ARG A 187 -5.39 -5.94 20.48
C ARG A 187 -6.43 -6.06 21.60
N SER A 188 -7.21 -7.14 21.63
CA SER A 188 -8.36 -7.38 22.52
C SER A 188 -9.46 -6.29 22.41
N PRO A 189 -10.58 -6.55 21.71
CA PRO A 189 -11.63 -5.56 21.49
C PRO A 189 -12.44 -5.18 22.74
N ALA A 190 -12.31 -5.93 23.84
CA ALA A 190 -13.12 -5.74 25.05
C ALA A 190 -12.71 -4.52 25.91
N VAL A 191 -11.60 -3.85 25.58
CA VAL A 191 -11.03 -2.78 26.41
C VAL A 191 -11.48 -1.38 25.94
N ASP A 192 -11.92 -1.22 24.69
CA ASP A 192 -12.29 0.09 24.12
C ASP A 192 -13.46 -0.01 23.11
N SER A 193 -14.58 0.62 23.46
CA SER A 193 -15.80 0.68 22.64
C SER A 193 -15.59 1.37 21.28
N ARG A 194 -14.70 2.38 21.22
CA ARG A 194 -14.40 3.09 19.96
C ARG A 194 -13.61 2.20 19.00
N TYR A 195 -12.63 1.46 19.54
CA TYR A 195 -11.86 0.49 18.77
C TYR A 195 -12.75 -0.62 18.19
N PHE A 196 -13.70 -1.12 18.97
CA PHE A 196 -14.66 -2.11 18.48
C PHE A 196 -15.52 -1.57 17.33
N ALA A 197 -16.01 -0.34 17.43
CA ALA A 197 -16.78 0.29 16.35
C ALA A 197 -15.95 0.41 15.05
N LEU A 198 -14.68 0.84 15.15
CA LEU A 198 -13.76 0.88 14.01
C LEU A 198 -13.54 -0.50 13.39
N LEU A 199 -13.42 -1.54 14.22
CA LEU A 199 -13.25 -2.91 13.77
C LEU A 199 -14.48 -3.40 12.98
N VAL A 200 -15.68 -3.11 13.47
CA VAL A 200 -16.95 -3.45 12.79
C VAL A 200 -17.04 -2.74 11.45
N VAL A 201 -16.74 -1.43 11.39
CA VAL A 201 -16.73 -0.68 10.12
C VAL A 201 -15.74 -1.29 9.14
N LYS A 202 -14.53 -1.64 9.61
CA LYS A 202 -13.51 -2.29 8.77
C LYS A 202 -13.98 -3.65 8.24
N ALA A 203 -14.67 -4.44 9.07
CA ALA A 203 -15.22 -5.73 8.66
C ALA A 203 -16.34 -5.58 7.62
N ILE A 204 -17.27 -4.63 7.81
CA ILE A 204 -18.33 -4.33 6.85
C ILE A 204 -17.75 -3.85 5.53
N ALA A 205 -16.79 -2.93 5.56
CA ALA A 205 -16.15 -2.41 4.36
C ALA A 205 -15.37 -3.50 3.62
N PHE A 206 -14.69 -4.40 4.34
CA PHE A 206 -14.03 -5.55 3.75
C PHE A 206 -15.05 -6.51 3.09
N ALA A 207 -16.15 -6.82 3.76
CA ALA A 207 -17.22 -7.65 3.19
C ALA A 207 -17.83 -7.02 1.92
N ALA A 208 -18.06 -5.69 1.92
CA ALA A 208 -18.54 -4.97 0.75
C ALA A 208 -17.56 -5.06 -0.43
N LEU A 209 -16.26 -4.91 -0.18
CA LEU A 209 -15.22 -5.08 -1.20
C LEU A 209 -15.21 -6.50 -1.79
N LEU A 210 -15.36 -7.53 -0.94
CA LEU A 210 -15.48 -8.91 -1.42
C LEU A 210 -16.74 -9.10 -2.27
N GLY A 211 -17.86 -8.49 -1.89
CA GLY A 211 -19.10 -8.51 -2.66
C GLY A 211 -18.93 -7.87 -4.04
N VAL A 212 -18.30 -6.69 -4.10
CA VAL A 212 -17.98 -6.01 -5.37
C VAL A 212 -17.04 -6.86 -6.22
N GLY A 213 -15.95 -7.38 -5.65
CA GLY A 213 -14.99 -8.22 -6.34
C GLY A 213 -15.64 -9.51 -6.88
N TRP A 214 -16.51 -10.14 -6.10
CA TRP A 214 -17.28 -11.31 -6.52
C TRP A 214 -18.24 -11.00 -7.68
N TRP A 215 -18.97 -9.89 -7.59
CA TRP A 215 -19.87 -9.45 -8.65
C TRP A 215 -19.12 -9.09 -9.94
N GLN A 216 -17.99 -8.41 -9.82
CA GLN A 216 -17.10 -8.10 -10.95
C GLN A 216 -16.53 -9.37 -11.57
N ARG A 217 -16.07 -10.34 -10.76
CA ARG A 217 -15.62 -11.64 -11.29
C ARG A 217 -16.72 -12.33 -12.08
N ARG A 218 -17.94 -12.42 -11.53
CA ARG A 218 -19.07 -13.10 -12.19
C ARG A 218 -19.51 -12.40 -13.47
N SER A 219 -19.52 -11.06 -13.49
CA SER A 219 -19.92 -10.27 -14.66
C SER A 219 -18.84 -10.19 -15.73
N THR A 220 -17.56 -10.24 -15.33
CA THR A 220 -16.41 -10.17 -16.23
C THR A 220 -16.10 -11.55 -16.82
N THR A 221 -16.19 -12.66 -16.08
CA THR A 221 -15.97 -14.01 -16.64
C THR A 221 -17.01 -14.37 -17.70
N VAL A 222 -18.27 -13.96 -17.53
CA VAL A 222 -19.34 -14.14 -18.54
C VAL A 222 -19.11 -13.30 -19.80
N ARG A 223 -18.32 -12.21 -19.72
CA ARG A 223 -18.10 -11.24 -20.81
C ARG A 223 -16.64 -11.13 -21.27
N ALA A 224 -15.72 -11.93 -20.71
CA ALA A 224 -14.27 -11.75 -20.81
C ALA A 224 -13.73 -11.85 -22.26
N ARG A 225 -14.45 -12.54 -23.14
CA ARG A 225 -14.04 -12.70 -24.54
C ARG A 225 -14.50 -11.55 -25.46
N THR A 226 -15.43 -10.70 -25.03
CA THR A 226 -16.05 -9.66 -25.88
C THR A 226 -16.03 -8.26 -25.29
N ALA A 227 -15.67 -8.08 -24.01
CA ALA A 227 -15.66 -6.77 -23.36
C ALA A 227 -14.53 -5.84 -23.90
N PRO A 228 -14.83 -4.57 -24.23
CA PRO A 228 -13.83 -3.57 -24.60
C PRO A 228 -12.84 -3.28 -23.46
N VAL A 229 -11.56 -3.08 -23.79
CA VAL A 229 -10.48 -2.74 -22.84
C VAL A 229 -10.83 -1.50 -21.98
N THR A 230 -11.55 -0.54 -22.55
CA THR A 230 -12.02 0.67 -21.86
C THR A 230 -13.00 0.36 -20.72
N ARG A 231 -13.87 -0.64 -20.89
CA ARG A 231 -14.81 -1.08 -19.85
C ARG A 231 -14.07 -1.78 -18.71
N THR A 232 -13.13 -2.66 -19.04
CA THR A 232 -12.27 -3.35 -18.06
C THR A 232 -11.45 -2.36 -17.23
N ARG A 233 -10.85 -1.36 -17.89
CA ARG A 233 -10.10 -0.29 -17.23
C ARG A 233 -10.97 0.53 -16.26
N ARG A 234 -12.20 0.88 -16.65
CA ARG A 234 -13.14 1.60 -15.77
C ARG A 234 -13.55 0.77 -14.57
N ALA A 235 -13.85 -0.51 -14.75
CA ALA A 235 -14.22 -1.39 -13.65
C ALA A 235 -13.09 -1.51 -12.60
N ILE A 236 -11.86 -1.68 -13.06
CA ILE A 236 -10.68 -1.78 -12.17
C ILE A 236 -10.35 -0.44 -11.51
N ALA A 237 -10.51 0.67 -12.24
CA ALA A 237 -10.38 2.00 -11.64
C ALA A 237 -11.45 2.26 -10.56
N LEU A 238 -12.67 1.77 -10.73
CA LEU A 238 -13.72 1.86 -9.71
C LEU A 238 -13.41 0.98 -8.50
N GLU A 239 -12.89 -0.23 -8.69
CA GLU A 239 -12.47 -1.11 -7.60
C GLU A 239 -11.29 -0.51 -6.82
N ALA A 240 -10.28 0.00 -7.52
CA ALA A 240 -9.17 0.74 -6.91
C ALA A 240 -9.67 2.01 -6.19
N GLY A 241 -10.61 2.74 -6.79
CA GLY A 241 -11.24 3.90 -6.16
C GLY A 241 -12.02 3.56 -4.90
N ALA A 242 -12.77 2.46 -4.91
CA ALA A 242 -13.49 1.96 -3.73
C ALA A 242 -12.53 1.52 -2.62
N LEU A 243 -11.44 0.83 -2.96
CA LEU A 243 -10.38 0.46 -2.01
C LEU A 243 -9.72 1.69 -1.40
N ALA A 244 -9.38 2.69 -2.22
CA ALA A 244 -8.84 3.96 -1.75
C ALA A 244 -9.82 4.66 -0.80
N ALA A 245 -11.10 4.71 -1.16
CA ALA A 245 -12.14 5.33 -0.34
C ALA A 245 -12.31 4.61 1.00
N VAL A 246 -12.41 3.28 1.01
CA VAL A 246 -12.52 2.46 2.22
C VAL A 246 -11.29 2.65 3.12
N THR A 247 -10.10 2.64 2.54
CA THR A 247 -8.85 2.78 3.29
C THR A 247 -8.71 4.19 3.89
N THR A 248 -9.09 5.21 3.12
CA THR A 248 -9.08 6.62 3.57
C THR A 248 -10.13 6.85 4.65
N LEU A 249 -11.33 6.30 4.48
CA LEU A 249 -12.41 6.38 5.46
C LEU A 249 -12.02 5.67 6.77
N ALA A 250 -11.43 4.48 6.67
CA ALA A 250 -10.93 3.75 7.83
C ALA A 250 -9.81 4.52 8.56
N ALA A 251 -8.90 5.16 7.81
CA ALA A 251 -7.86 6.01 8.38
C ALA A 251 -8.47 7.25 9.07
N ALA A 252 -9.39 7.95 8.42
CA ALA A 252 -10.07 9.13 8.97
C ALA A 252 -10.82 8.79 10.25
N LEU A 253 -11.59 7.70 10.25
CA LEU A 253 -12.30 7.21 11.44
C LEU A 253 -11.33 6.88 12.59
N SER A 254 -10.17 6.30 12.27
CA SER A 254 -9.14 5.98 13.27
C SER A 254 -8.50 7.20 13.91
N TYR A 255 -8.49 8.36 13.24
CA TYR A 255 -7.97 9.61 13.80
C TYR A 255 -9.03 10.40 14.60
N SER A 256 -10.32 10.14 14.36
CA SER A 256 -11.43 10.78 15.08
C SER A 256 -11.87 10.03 16.34
N ALA A 257 -11.41 8.79 16.53
CA ALA A 257 -11.69 7.94 17.68
C ALA A 257 -10.64 8.16 18.79
#